data_AF-A0A936YB47-F1
#
_entry.id   AF-A0A936YB47-F1
#
_cell.length_a   1.000
_cell.length_b   1.000
_cell.length_c   1.000
_cell.angle_alpha   90.00
_cell.angle_beta   90.00
_cell.angle_gamma   90.00
#
_symmetry.space_group_name_H-M   'P 1'
#
loop_
_entity.id
_entity.type
_entity.pdbx_description
1 polymer ?
#
loop_
_entity_poly.entity_id
_entity_poly.type
_entity_poly.pdbx_seq_one_letter_code
_entity_poly.pdbx_strand_id
1 'polypeptide(L)'
;MKLLLWLIVAIVVLVLVFLGLSAYGAKKWSEVSEKLTQSLEAGRLEPSKQPLLKMRYDAKELEGLPAPVQKYFRTVLKDGQTIVSSTTLSMSGNINMSTTSEQWKPFTSVQHVVTRRPGFIWDARIEMFPSIEVRVIDSYVTGNGLLHAAVLGLFTVANVSGGGEIAKAEFMRYFAEAVWYPTALLPSQGVKWQAVDSTSANATIVDGPLTITLLFRFNESGLIDSFRAEARNATGVGDEPISLPWEGRFSNYQDHDGMKIPFAGEVAYIRPSGRKTYFRGQVSSLNYTYHP
;
A
#
# COMPACT_ATOMS: atom_id res chain seq x y z
N MET A 1 -44.38 7.57 -32.52
CA MET A 1 -44.48 6.24 -31.86
C MET A 1 -43.37 5.28 -32.29
N LYS A 2 -43.15 5.02 -33.58
CA LYS A 2 -42.08 4.09 -34.06
C LYS A 2 -40.66 4.52 -33.69
N LEU A 3 -40.33 5.82 -33.81
CA LEU A 3 -39.00 6.35 -33.43
C LEU A 3 -38.70 6.16 -31.94
N LEU A 4 -39.68 6.43 -31.08
CA LEU A 4 -39.56 6.23 -29.63
C LEU A 4 -39.34 4.76 -29.27
N LEU A 5 -40.04 3.84 -29.93
CA LEU A 5 -39.85 2.40 -29.74
C LEU A 5 -38.43 1.96 -30.13
N TRP A 6 -37.93 2.39 -31.30
CA TRP A 6 -36.56 2.09 -31.72
C TRP A 6 -35.51 2.68 -30.80
N LEU A 7 -35.75 3.88 -30.25
CA LEU A 7 -34.87 4.50 -29.26
C LEU A 7 -34.83 3.71 -27.94
N ILE A 8 -35.99 3.25 -27.45
CA ILE A 8 -36.06 2.39 -26.26
C ILE A 8 -35.31 1.06 -26.50
N VAL A 9 -35.54 0.41 -27.65
CA VAL A 9 -34.84 -0.83 -28.01
C VAL A 9 -33.34 -0.61 -28.07
N ALA A 10 -32.88 0.48 -28.71
CA ALA A 10 -31.46 0.82 -28.77
C ALA A 10 -30.86 1.03 -27.37
N ILE A 11 -31.55 1.74 -26.49
CA ILE A 11 -31.12 1.94 -25.09
C ILE A 11 -31.03 0.61 -24.35
N VAL A 12 -32.04 -0.25 -24.45
CA VAL A 12 -32.04 -1.57 -23.80
C VAL A 12 -30.87 -2.42 -24.29
N VAL A 13 -30.62 -2.46 -25.60
CA VAL A 13 -29.48 -3.18 -26.16
C VAL A 13 -28.16 -2.62 -25.63
N LEU A 14 -27.99 -1.29 -25.60
CA LEU A 14 -26.78 -0.66 -25.05
C LEU A 14 -26.57 -0.99 -23.57
N VAL A 15 -27.65 -1.02 -22.77
CA VAL A 15 -27.58 -1.41 -21.35
C VAL A 15 -27.17 -2.88 -21.21
N LEU A 16 -27.75 -3.79 -21.99
CA LEU A 16 -27.39 -5.21 -21.96
C LEU A 16 -25.92 -5.44 -22.36
N VAL A 17 -25.45 -4.74 -23.39
CA VAL A 17 -24.05 -4.78 -23.81
C VAL A 17 -23.14 -4.25 -22.69
N PHE A 18 -23.49 -3.12 -22.08
CA PHE A 18 -22.74 -2.55 -20.97
C PHE A 18 -22.65 -3.50 -19.77
N LEU A 19 -23.76 -4.12 -19.38
CA LEU A 19 -23.80 -5.12 -18.31
C LEU A 19 -22.95 -6.35 -18.65
N GLY A 20 -23.03 -6.84 -19.89
CA GLY A 20 -22.21 -7.96 -20.37
C GLY A 20 -20.72 -7.66 -20.32
N LEU A 21 -20.29 -6.48 -20.80
CA LEU A 21 -18.89 -6.04 -20.73
C LEU A 21 -18.41 -5.87 -19.29
N SER A 22 -19.25 -5.29 -18.43
CA SER A 22 -18.93 -5.09 -17.01
C SER A 22 -18.76 -6.42 -16.27
N ALA A 23 -19.64 -7.40 -16.51
CA ALA A 23 -19.55 -8.73 -15.91
C ALA A 23 -18.31 -9.48 -16.41
N TYR A 24 -18.01 -9.41 -17.72
CA TYR A 24 -16.82 -10.03 -18.30
C TYR A 24 -15.53 -9.39 -17.77
N GLY A 25 -15.48 -8.06 -17.69
CA GLY A 25 -14.36 -7.32 -17.12
C GLY A 25 -14.14 -7.65 -15.64
N ALA A 26 -15.20 -7.73 -14.84
CA ALA A 26 -15.13 -8.14 -13.45
C ALA A 26 -14.56 -9.56 -13.28
N LYS A 27 -14.98 -10.51 -14.13
CA LYS A 27 -14.44 -11.88 -14.14
C LYS A 27 -12.95 -11.88 -14.48
N LYS A 28 -12.56 -11.23 -15.57
CA LYS A 28 -11.16 -11.14 -16.00
C LYS A 28 -10.28 -10.51 -14.91
N TRP A 29 -10.77 -9.46 -14.26
CA TRP A 29 -10.07 -8.82 -13.15
C TRP A 29 -9.88 -9.74 -11.96
N SER A 30 -10.93 -10.50 -11.59
CA SER A 30 -10.87 -11.48 -10.51
C SER A 30 -9.80 -12.54 -10.77
N GLU A 31 -9.71 -13.05 -12.01
CA GLU A 31 -8.69 -14.03 -12.40
C GLU A 31 -7.27 -13.48 -12.26
N VAL A 32 -7.05 -12.20 -12.59
CA VAL A 32 -5.76 -11.52 -12.41
C VAL A 32 -5.42 -11.35 -10.93
N SER A 33 -6.38 -10.84 -10.15
CA SER A 33 -6.22 -10.60 -8.71
C SER A 33 -5.95 -11.92 -7.95
N GLU A 34 -6.65 -12.99 -8.30
CA GLU A 34 -6.46 -14.32 -7.70
C GLU A 34 -5.09 -14.91 -8.02
N LYS A 35 -4.62 -14.83 -9.28
CA LYS A 35 -3.28 -15.30 -9.66
C LYS A 35 -2.17 -14.57 -8.92
N LEU A 36 -2.32 -13.25 -8.76
CA LEU A 36 -1.37 -12.46 -7.98
C LEU A 36 -1.40 -12.89 -6.52
N THR A 37 -2.59 -13.07 -5.93
CA THR A 37 -2.76 -13.48 -4.53
C THR A 37 -2.14 -14.86 -4.28
N GLN A 38 -2.36 -15.82 -5.18
CA GLN A 38 -1.70 -17.11 -5.11
C GLN A 38 -0.17 -16.99 -5.19
N SER A 39 0.35 -16.09 -6.02
CA SER A 39 1.80 -15.84 -6.14
C SER A 39 2.37 -15.19 -4.87
N LEU A 40 1.63 -14.28 -4.24
CA LEU A 40 1.97 -13.66 -2.96
C LEU A 40 2.03 -14.70 -1.84
N GLU A 41 1.00 -15.54 -1.74
CA GLU A 41 0.92 -16.61 -0.73
C GLU A 41 1.96 -17.70 -0.95
N ALA A 42 2.20 -18.12 -2.19
CA ALA A 42 3.30 -19.04 -2.50
C ALA A 42 4.65 -18.43 -2.06
N GLY A 43 4.87 -17.15 -2.35
CA GLY A 43 6.06 -16.41 -1.91
C GLY A 43 6.22 -16.33 -0.39
N ARG A 44 5.12 -16.31 0.37
CA ARG A 44 5.11 -16.33 1.84
C ARG A 44 5.56 -17.68 2.42
N LEU A 45 5.20 -18.79 1.74
CA LEU A 45 5.48 -20.15 2.18
C LEU A 45 6.86 -20.67 1.75
N GLU A 46 7.45 -20.09 0.71
CA GLU A 46 8.81 -20.38 0.29
C GLU A 46 9.80 -20.19 1.46
N PRO A 47 10.68 -21.17 1.73
CA PRO A 47 11.70 -21.02 2.76
C PRO A 47 12.57 -19.81 2.45
N SER A 48 12.44 -18.74 3.25
CA SER A 48 13.41 -17.66 3.20
C SER A 48 14.80 -18.24 3.42
N LYS A 49 15.76 -17.88 2.55
CA LYS A 49 17.18 -18.21 2.74
C LYS A 49 17.75 -17.53 3.99
N GLN A 50 17.03 -16.57 4.58
CA GLN A 50 17.37 -15.98 5.86
C GLN A 50 16.86 -16.87 7.00
N PRO A 51 17.69 -17.12 8.03
CA PRO A 51 17.28 -17.90 9.20
C PRO A 51 15.98 -17.36 9.79
N LEU A 52 15.19 -18.24 10.42
CA LEU A 52 13.94 -17.87 11.08
C LEU A 52 14.20 -16.70 12.04
N LEU A 53 13.78 -15.52 11.60
CA LEU A 53 13.75 -14.30 12.38
C LEU A 53 12.76 -14.52 13.54
N LYS A 54 13.04 -13.96 14.72
CA LYS A 54 12.27 -14.22 15.96
C LYS A 54 10.77 -14.18 15.66
N MET A 55 10.03 -15.19 16.14
CA MET A 55 8.57 -15.30 15.92
C MET A 55 7.73 -14.48 16.91
N ARG A 56 8.38 -13.97 17.96
CA ARG A 56 7.80 -13.09 18.96
C ARG A 56 8.73 -11.91 19.16
N TYR A 57 8.13 -10.74 19.34
CA TYR A 57 8.83 -9.54 19.77
C TYR A 57 9.37 -9.74 21.19
N ASP A 58 10.62 -9.34 21.40
CA ASP A 58 11.34 -9.38 22.67
C ASP A 58 11.88 -7.98 22.92
N ALA A 59 11.44 -7.33 23.99
CA ALA A 59 11.77 -5.94 24.29
C ALA A 59 13.28 -5.65 24.38
N LYS A 60 14.12 -6.67 24.59
CA LYS A 60 15.58 -6.52 24.57
C LYS A 60 16.12 -6.11 23.20
N GLU A 61 15.40 -6.37 22.11
CA GLU A 61 15.84 -5.92 20.78
C GLU A 61 15.72 -4.41 20.56
N LEU A 62 15.10 -3.71 21.51
CA LEU A 62 15.10 -2.24 21.53
C LEU A 62 16.40 -1.66 22.11
N GLU A 63 17.21 -2.46 22.80
CA GLU A 63 18.48 -2.00 23.36
C GLU A 63 19.41 -1.53 22.23
N GLY A 64 19.95 -0.32 22.38
CA GLY A 64 20.82 0.31 21.37
C GLY A 64 20.09 0.95 20.19
N LEU A 65 18.76 0.81 20.05
CA LEU A 65 18.01 1.56 19.03
C LEU A 65 17.92 3.05 19.38
N PRO A 66 17.68 3.93 18.39
CA PRO A 66 17.44 5.35 18.65
C PRO A 66 16.29 5.57 19.64
N ALA A 67 16.42 6.55 20.53
CA ALA A 67 15.42 6.85 21.55
C ALA A 67 13.97 6.98 21.02
N PRO A 68 13.68 7.70 19.92
CA PRO A 68 12.31 7.78 19.40
C PRO A 68 11.79 6.43 18.89
N VAL A 69 12.67 5.57 18.36
CA VAL A 69 12.32 4.22 17.88
C VAL A 69 11.99 3.30 19.05
N GLN A 70 12.76 3.35 20.13
CA GLN A 70 12.45 2.59 21.34
C GLN A 70 11.09 2.99 21.93
N LYS A 71 10.83 4.30 22.00
CA LYS A 71 9.56 4.84 22.49
C LYS A 71 8.40 4.34 21.63
N TYR A 72 8.56 4.35 20.31
CA TYR A 72 7.57 3.81 19.38
C TYR A 72 7.22 2.36 19.65
N PHE A 73 8.19 1.45 19.66
CA PHE A 73 7.90 0.04 19.87
C PHE A 73 7.31 -0.26 21.25
N ARG A 74 7.73 0.43 22.30
CA ARG A 74 7.11 0.33 23.64
C ARG A 74 5.67 0.85 23.66
N THR A 75 5.33 1.82 22.83
CA THR A 75 3.97 2.39 22.74
C THR A 75 3.05 1.50 21.89
N VAL A 76 3.55 0.88 20.83
CA VAL A 76 2.70 0.18 19.84
C VAL A 76 2.68 -1.34 19.95
N LEU A 77 3.60 -1.96 20.69
CA LEU A 77 3.69 -3.41 20.89
C LEU A 77 3.69 -3.77 22.38
N LYS A 78 3.33 -5.01 22.68
CA LYS A 78 3.49 -5.64 24.00
C LYS A 78 4.63 -6.65 23.96
N ASP A 79 5.42 -6.76 25.02
CA ASP A 79 6.46 -7.80 25.07
C ASP A 79 5.86 -9.19 24.84
N GLY A 80 6.53 -10.01 24.03
CA GLY A 80 6.02 -11.32 23.59
C GLY A 80 4.97 -11.29 22.48
N GLN A 81 4.61 -10.11 21.93
CA GLN A 81 3.68 -10.00 20.80
C GLN A 81 4.12 -10.91 19.64
N THR A 82 3.20 -11.74 19.16
CA THR A 82 3.49 -12.62 18.02
C THR A 82 3.71 -11.78 16.77
N ILE A 83 4.73 -12.11 15.96
CA ILE A 83 5.01 -11.41 14.71
C ILE A 83 3.89 -11.67 13.71
N VAL A 84 3.38 -10.60 13.10
CA VAL A 84 2.38 -10.65 12.04
C VAL A 84 3.02 -11.31 10.83
N SER A 85 2.41 -12.37 10.31
CA SER A 85 2.86 -13.08 9.10
C SER A 85 2.18 -12.57 7.83
N SER A 86 0.91 -12.18 7.94
CA SER A 86 0.17 -11.52 6.89
C SER A 86 -0.94 -10.64 7.47
N THR A 87 -1.41 -9.68 6.67
CA THR A 87 -2.60 -8.90 7.00
C THR A 87 -3.48 -8.68 5.78
N THR A 88 -4.80 -8.63 6.01
CA THR A 88 -5.77 -8.16 5.03
C THR A 88 -6.43 -6.92 5.56
N LEU A 89 -6.36 -5.84 4.79
CA LEU A 89 -6.85 -4.52 5.17
C LEU A 89 -7.79 -3.97 4.10
N SER A 90 -8.94 -3.47 4.54
CA SER A 90 -9.91 -2.79 3.68
C SER A 90 -9.83 -1.30 3.93
N MET A 91 -9.87 -0.51 2.86
CA MET A 91 -9.82 0.94 2.94
C MET A 91 -10.86 1.59 2.04
N SER A 92 -11.27 2.78 2.43
CA SER A 92 -11.97 3.72 1.56
C SER A 92 -11.31 5.09 1.66
N GLY A 93 -11.48 5.91 0.63
CA GLY A 93 -10.81 7.19 0.60
C GLY A 93 -11.03 7.97 -0.67
N ASN A 94 -10.13 8.93 -0.92
CA ASN A 94 -10.11 9.70 -2.15
C ASN A 94 -8.70 9.72 -2.73
N ILE A 95 -8.62 9.61 -4.05
CA ILE A 95 -7.38 9.75 -4.82
C ILE A 95 -7.53 10.92 -5.79
N ASN A 96 -6.52 11.78 -5.88
CA ASN A 96 -6.51 12.87 -6.84
C ASN A 96 -5.98 12.34 -8.17
N MET A 97 -6.81 12.40 -9.20
CA MET A 97 -6.49 11.92 -10.55
C MET A 97 -5.66 12.93 -11.36
N SER A 98 -5.40 14.12 -10.82
CA SER A 98 -4.66 15.18 -11.49
C SER A 98 -3.37 15.55 -10.75
N THR A 99 -2.33 15.86 -11.53
CA THR A 99 -1.04 16.34 -11.03
C THR A 99 -0.99 17.86 -10.85
N THR A 100 -1.93 18.59 -11.44
CA THR A 100 -1.96 20.06 -11.51
C THR A 100 -3.22 20.70 -10.94
N SER A 101 -4.30 19.93 -10.76
CA SER A 101 -5.60 20.40 -10.28
C SER A 101 -6.18 19.48 -9.20
N GLU A 102 -7.27 19.90 -8.55
CA GLU A 102 -7.97 19.10 -7.56
C GLU A 102 -9.07 18.26 -8.26
N GLN A 103 -8.76 17.01 -8.61
CA GLN A 103 -9.69 16.04 -9.20
C GLN A 103 -9.81 14.79 -8.33
N TRP A 104 -10.33 14.98 -7.12
CA TRP A 104 -10.54 13.89 -6.16
C TRP A 104 -11.67 12.97 -6.60
N LYS A 105 -11.37 11.67 -6.61
CA LYS A 105 -12.33 10.60 -6.87
C LYS A 105 -12.35 9.62 -5.70
N PRO A 106 -13.53 9.16 -5.27
CA PRO A 106 -13.61 8.21 -4.18
C PRO A 106 -13.10 6.84 -4.65
N PHE A 107 -12.51 6.10 -3.72
CA PHE A 107 -12.10 4.72 -3.96
C PHE A 107 -12.46 3.81 -2.79
N THR A 108 -12.53 2.52 -3.10
CA THR A 108 -12.51 1.42 -2.11
C THR A 108 -11.43 0.43 -2.50
N SER A 109 -10.82 -0.24 -1.53
CA SER A 109 -9.76 -1.22 -1.80
C SER A 109 -9.69 -2.32 -0.76
N VAL A 110 -9.15 -3.46 -1.16
CA VAL A 110 -8.66 -4.53 -0.29
C VAL A 110 -7.18 -4.72 -0.58
N GLN A 111 -6.36 -4.77 0.47
CA GLN A 111 -4.95 -5.07 0.36
C GLN A 111 -4.62 -6.34 1.14
N HIS A 112 -3.88 -7.23 0.50
CA HIS A 112 -3.24 -8.36 1.16
C HIS A 112 -1.76 -8.06 1.30
N VAL A 113 -1.19 -8.31 2.46
CA VAL A 113 0.23 -8.06 2.77
C VAL A 113 0.82 -9.29 3.43
N VAL A 114 2.06 -9.63 3.10
CA VAL A 114 2.85 -10.67 3.76
C VAL A 114 4.21 -10.08 4.18
N THR A 115 4.68 -10.46 5.37
CA THR A 115 5.76 -9.71 6.05
C THR A 115 7.14 -10.33 5.96
N ARG A 116 7.23 -11.66 6.11
CA ARG A 116 8.51 -12.40 6.14
C ARG A 116 9.29 -12.30 4.83
N ARG A 117 8.57 -12.41 3.71
CA ARG A 117 9.08 -12.05 2.39
C ARG A 117 8.26 -10.85 1.96
N PRO A 118 8.78 -9.61 2.10
CA PRO A 118 8.01 -8.41 1.83
C PRO A 118 7.18 -8.50 0.56
N GLY A 119 5.87 -8.26 0.70
CA GLY A 119 4.99 -8.28 -0.44
C GLY A 119 3.59 -7.81 -0.10
N PHE A 120 2.92 -7.26 -1.11
CA PHE A 120 1.52 -6.90 -1.01
C PHE A 120 0.85 -6.90 -2.37
N ILE A 121 -0.48 -6.94 -2.35
CA ILE A 121 -1.37 -6.67 -3.48
C ILE A 121 -2.45 -5.73 -2.96
N TRP A 122 -2.59 -4.57 -3.58
CA TRP A 122 -3.64 -3.60 -3.33
C TRP A 122 -4.58 -3.60 -4.54
N ASP A 123 -5.80 -4.10 -4.36
CA ASP A 123 -6.85 -4.14 -5.38
C ASP A 123 -7.91 -3.09 -5.06
N ALA A 124 -8.06 -2.11 -5.94
CA ALA A 124 -8.88 -0.93 -5.73
C ALA A 124 -9.86 -0.66 -6.87
N ARG A 125 -10.95 0.00 -6.51
CA ARG A 125 -11.97 0.50 -7.42
C ARG A 125 -12.11 2.00 -7.21
N ILE A 126 -11.83 2.77 -8.26
CA ILE A 126 -11.93 4.22 -8.29
C ILE A 126 -13.17 4.60 -9.10
N GLU A 127 -14.09 5.34 -8.49
CA GLU A 127 -15.31 5.79 -9.16
C GLU A 127 -15.01 7.01 -10.05
N MET A 128 -14.99 6.82 -11.37
CA MET A 128 -14.74 7.91 -12.30
C MET A 128 -16.02 8.71 -12.57
N PHE A 129 -17.12 7.99 -12.81
CA PHE A 129 -18.48 8.48 -13.01
C PHE A 129 -19.47 7.47 -12.42
N PRO A 130 -20.75 7.83 -12.20
CA PRO A 130 -21.76 6.86 -11.79
C PRO A 130 -21.74 5.62 -12.68
N SER A 131 -21.56 4.45 -12.06
CA SER A 131 -21.47 3.14 -12.72
C SER A 131 -20.22 2.88 -13.59
N ILE A 132 -19.28 3.83 -13.72
CA ILE A 132 -18.02 3.64 -14.45
C ILE A 132 -16.85 3.69 -13.47
N GLU A 133 -16.28 2.52 -13.20
CA GLU A 133 -15.11 2.36 -12.34
C GLU A 133 -13.83 2.09 -13.14
N VAL A 134 -12.72 2.64 -12.65
CA VAL A 134 -11.37 2.18 -12.98
C VAL A 134 -10.92 1.26 -11.88
N ARG A 135 -10.52 0.04 -12.25
CA ARG A 135 -9.89 -0.88 -11.33
C ARG A 135 -8.39 -0.72 -11.38
N VAL A 136 -7.74 -0.78 -10.23
CA VAL A 136 -6.29 -0.63 -10.09
C VAL A 136 -5.75 -1.74 -9.21
N ILE A 137 -4.73 -2.44 -9.67
CA ILE A 137 -3.92 -3.34 -8.86
C ILE A 137 -2.50 -2.78 -8.81
N ASP A 138 -2.05 -2.48 -7.59
CA ASP A 138 -0.64 -2.26 -7.28
C ASP A 138 -0.11 -3.46 -6.52
N SER A 139 1.09 -3.92 -6.81
CA SER A 139 1.67 -5.02 -6.04
C SER A 139 3.19 -4.99 -6.02
N TYR A 140 3.74 -5.50 -4.92
CA TYR A 140 5.12 -5.96 -4.85
C TYR A 140 5.11 -7.45 -4.51
N VAL A 141 5.54 -8.29 -5.44
CA VAL A 141 5.54 -9.75 -5.27
C VAL A 141 6.88 -10.29 -5.73
N THR A 142 7.57 -10.98 -4.83
CA THR A 142 8.81 -11.72 -5.11
C THR A 142 9.90 -10.91 -5.85
N GLY A 143 10.01 -9.61 -5.57
CA GLY A 143 11.00 -8.73 -6.21
C GLY A 143 10.50 -7.98 -7.45
N ASN A 144 9.22 -8.16 -7.83
CA ASN A 144 8.61 -7.50 -8.97
C ASN A 144 7.53 -6.52 -8.50
N GLY A 145 7.54 -5.31 -9.07
CA GLY A 145 6.47 -4.34 -8.95
C GLY A 145 5.44 -4.51 -10.07
N LEU A 146 4.20 -4.11 -9.81
CA LEU A 146 3.11 -4.03 -10.77
C LEU A 146 2.26 -2.80 -10.47
N LEU A 147 1.90 -2.07 -11.52
CA LEU A 147 0.79 -1.12 -11.57
C LEU A 147 -0.07 -1.50 -12.78
N HIS A 148 -1.27 -2.01 -12.53
CA HIS A 148 -2.25 -2.34 -13.55
C HIS A 148 -3.53 -1.56 -13.33
N ALA A 149 -3.92 -0.72 -14.30
CA ALA A 149 -5.18 0.01 -14.28
C ALA A 149 -6.03 -0.32 -15.51
N ALA A 150 -7.33 -0.58 -15.31
CA ALA A 150 -8.26 -0.85 -16.40
C ALA A 150 -9.68 -0.31 -16.14
N VAL A 151 -10.30 0.27 -17.16
CA VAL A 151 -11.71 0.66 -17.14
C VAL A 151 -12.58 -0.59 -17.15
N LEU A 152 -13.52 -0.68 -16.20
CA LEU A 152 -14.39 -1.85 -15.97
C LEU A 152 -13.62 -3.18 -15.76
N GLY A 153 -12.33 -3.11 -15.42
CA GLY A 153 -11.46 -4.29 -15.35
C GLY A 153 -11.13 -4.94 -16.71
N LEU A 154 -11.50 -4.30 -17.83
CA LEU A 154 -11.39 -4.89 -19.17
C LEU A 154 -10.44 -4.12 -20.08
N PHE A 155 -10.59 -2.80 -20.17
CA PHE A 155 -9.83 -1.95 -21.08
C PHE A 155 -8.64 -1.33 -20.35
N THR A 156 -7.44 -1.85 -20.61
CA THR A 156 -6.20 -1.43 -19.94
C THR A 156 -5.87 0.03 -20.24
N VAL A 157 -5.65 0.80 -19.19
CA VAL A 157 -5.18 2.21 -19.21
C VAL A 157 -3.69 2.28 -18.89
N ALA A 158 -3.23 1.46 -17.94
CA ALA A 158 -1.82 1.33 -17.59
C ALA A 158 -1.51 -0.13 -17.24
N ASN A 159 -0.33 -0.58 -17.63
CA ASN A 159 0.20 -1.88 -17.22
C ASN A 159 1.73 -1.82 -17.24
N VAL A 160 2.31 -1.57 -16.06
CA VAL A 160 3.75 -1.50 -15.86
C VAL A 160 4.12 -2.57 -14.85
N SER A 161 5.03 -3.46 -15.22
CA SER A 161 5.42 -4.59 -14.38
C SER A 161 6.89 -4.95 -14.55
N GLY A 162 7.51 -5.47 -13.49
CA GLY A 162 8.85 -6.06 -13.54
C GLY A 162 9.73 -5.64 -12.37
N GLY A 163 11.04 -5.84 -12.52
CA GLY A 163 12.05 -5.40 -11.57
C GLY A 163 12.38 -3.91 -11.68
N GLY A 164 13.56 -3.51 -11.19
CA GLY A 164 14.07 -2.15 -11.35
C GLY A 164 13.24 -1.09 -10.62
N GLU A 165 12.95 0.01 -11.30
CA GLU A 165 12.34 1.20 -10.67
C GLU A 165 10.90 0.97 -10.19
N ILE A 166 10.08 0.19 -10.92
CA ILE A 166 8.71 -0.12 -10.47
C ILE A 166 8.74 -1.00 -9.22
N ALA A 167 9.60 -2.02 -9.19
CA ALA A 167 9.78 -2.86 -8.00
C ALA A 167 10.29 -2.06 -6.80
N LYS A 168 11.25 -1.15 -7.02
CA LYS A 168 11.77 -0.24 -5.98
C LYS A 168 10.67 0.67 -5.43
N ALA A 169 9.82 1.24 -6.28
CA ALA A 169 8.72 2.10 -5.86
C ALA A 169 7.67 1.31 -5.06
N GLU A 170 7.27 0.13 -5.52
CA GLU A 170 6.28 -0.69 -4.79
C GLU A 170 6.86 -1.24 -3.47
N PHE A 171 8.13 -1.67 -3.44
CA PHE A 171 8.77 -2.07 -2.18
C PHE A 171 8.89 -0.91 -1.19
N MET A 172 9.15 0.30 -1.68
CA MET A 172 9.13 1.52 -0.86
C MET A 172 7.75 1.79 -0.28
N ARG A 173 6.67 1.53 -1.04
CA ARG A 173 5.30 1.65 -0.54
C ARG A 173 5.03 0.62 0.55
N TYR A 174 5.34 -0.65 0.31
CA TYR A 174 5.26 -1.70 1.32
C TYR A 174 5.91 -1.24 2.64
N PHE A 175 7.15 -0.74 2.57
CA PHE A 175 7.86 -0.35 3.77
C PHE A 175 7.28 0.88 4.49
N ALA A 176 6.79 1.86 3.74
CA ALA A 176 6.10 3.03 4.29
C ALA A 176 4.79 2.64 5.02
N GLU A 177 4.10 1.63 4.53
CA GLU A 177 2.83 1.15 5.04
C GLU A 177 2.95 0.18 6.23
N ALA A 178 4.18 -0.20 6.62
CA ALA A 178 4.43 -1.13 7.71
C ALA A 178 3.97 -0.63 9.09
N VAL A 179 3.55 0.63 9.21
CA VAL A 179 2.85 1.15 10.40
C VAL A 179 1.52 0.44 10.68
N TRP A 180 0.89 -0.19 9.67
CA TRP A 180 -0.31 -1.01 9.83
C TRP A 180 -0.01 -2.46 10.25
N TYR A 181 1.25 -2.87 10.27
CA TYR A 181 1.70 -4.19 10.72
C TYR A 181 3.07 -4.02 11.42
N PRO A 182 3.09 -3.32 12.57
CA PRO A 182 4.30 -2.70 13.14
C PRO A 182 5.38 -3.71 13.54
N THR A 183 5.04 -4.99 13.72
CA THR A 183 6.04 -6.05 13.97
C THR A 183 7.02 -6.21 12.81
N ALA A 184 6.65 -5.88 11.56
CA ALA A 184 7.56 -5.90 10.42
C ALA A 184 8.61 -4.78 10.45
N LEU A 185 8.45 -3.76 11.30
CA LEU A 185 9.42 -2.68 11.47
C LEU A 185 10.58 -3.03 12.44
N LEU A 186 10.49 -4.17 13.11
CA LEU A 186 11.44 -4.57 14.15
C LEU A 186 12.81 -4.95 13.56
N PRO A 187 13.91 -4.75 14.31
CA PRO A 187 15.24 -5.18 13.88
C PRO A 187 15.35 -6.68 13.65
N SER A 188 14.63 -7.45 14.47
CA SER A 188 14.52 -8.89 14.28
C SER A 188 13.93 -9.25 12.93
N GLN A 189 13.12 -8.39 12.30
CA GLN A 189 12.52 -8.60 10.99
C GLN A 189 13.33 -7.98 9.84
N GLY A 190 14.59 -7.59 10.09
CA GLY A 190 15.53 -7.13 9.07
C GLY A 190 15.64 -5.62 8.90
N VAL A 191 14.91 -4.83 9.70
CA VAL A 191 14.96 -3.36 9.62
C VAL A 191 16.14 -2.80 10.42
N LYS A 192 16.99 -1.99 9.78
CA LYS A 192 18.09 -1.29 10.43
C LYS A 192 17.69 0.15 10.72
N TRP A 193 17.76 0.55 11.99
CA TRP A 193 17.44 1.90 12.44
C TRP A 193 18.70 2.71 12.72
N GLN A 194 18.73 3.96 12.26
CA GLN A 194 19.80 4.92 12.50
C GLN A 194 19.22 6.26 12.97
N ALA A 195 19.73 6.79 14.07
CA ALA A 195 19.28 8.08 14.60
C ALA A 195 19.59 9.22 13.62
N VAL A 196 18.65 10.17 13.50
CA VAL A 196 18.86 11.43 12.77
C VAL A 196 18.81 12.59 13.76
N ASP A 197 17.75 12.67 14.57
CA ASP A 197 17.61 13.63 15.67
C ASP A 197 16.75 13.05 16.81
N SER A 198 16.33 13.87 17.78
CA SER A 198 15.54 13.45 18.94
C SER A 198 14.12 12.96 18.59
N THR A 199 13.63 13.27 17.40
CA THR A 199 12.27 13.01 16.92
C THR A 199 12.24 12.25 15.59
N SER A 200 13.40 11.87 15.04
CA SER A 200 13.47 11.22 13.74
C SER A 200 14.60 10.18 13.62
N ALA A 201 14.35 9.16 12.81
CA ALA A 201 15.32 8.11 12.52
C ALA A 201 15.14 7.57 11.10
N ASN A 202 16.25 7.21 10.46
CA ASN A 202 16.24 6.47 9.21
C ASN A 202 16.02 4.99 9.50
N ALA A 203 15.11 4.36 8.76
CA ALA A 203 14.92 2.92 8.75
C ALA A 203 15.30 2.38 7.38
N THR A 204 16.04 1.27 7.35
CA THR A 204 16.48 0.63 6.10
C THR A 204 16.05 -0.84 6.07
N ILE A 205 15.47 -1.26 4.95
CA ILE A 205 15.07 -2.64 4.68
C ILE A 205 15.67 -3.10 3.34
N VAL A 206 15.94 -4.40 3.22
CA VAL A 206 16.55 -5.02 2.03
C VAL A 206 15.71 -6.21 1.58
N ASP A 207 15.43 -6.31 0.29
CA ASP A 207 14.89 -7.50 -0.35
C ASP A 207 15.62 -7.76 -1.68
N GLY A 208 16.41 -8.83 -1.72
CA GLY A 208 17.28 -9.15 -2.84
C GLY A 208 18.22 -7.97 -3.19
N PRO A 209 18.18 -7.44 -4.44
CA PRO A 209 19.00 -6.30 -4.85
C PRO A 209 18.43 -4.93 -4.42
N LEU A 210 17.20 -4.88 -3.88
CA LEU A 210 16.55 -3.64 -3.52
C LEU A 210 16.86 -3.26 -2.08
N THR A 211 17.33 -2.04 -1.88
CA THR A 211 17.51 -1.42 -0.56
C THR A 211 16.70 -0.14 -0.50
N ILE A 212 15.83 -0.04 0.50
CA ILE A 212 14.99 1.15 0.73
C ILE A 212 15.35 1.74 2.09
N THR A 213 15.57 3.05 2.10
CA THR A 213 15.70 3.83 3.33
C THR A 213 14.60 4.89 3.36
N LEU A 214 13.87 4.96 4.48
CA LEU A 214 12.87 5.98 4.75
C LEU A 214 13.24 6.73 6.04
N LEU A 215 13.03 8.04 6.04
CA LEU A 215 13.07 8.85 7.26
C LEU A 215 11.70 8.77 7.94
N PHE A 216 11.64 8.25 9.16
CA PHE A 216 10.44 8.27 9.99
C PHE A 216 10.55 9.36 11.04
N ARG A 217 9.46 10.11 11.24
CA ARG A 217 9.32 11.12 12.30
C ARG A 217 8.30 10.65 13.33
N PHE A 218 8.60 10.93 14.59
CA PHE A 218 7.83 10.47 15.74
C PHE A 218 7.27 11.67 16.50
N ASN A 219 6.00 11.59 16.89
CA ASN A 219 5.36 12.62 17.69
C ASN A 219 5.64 12.46 19.19
N GLU A 220 5.14 13.41 19.99
CA GLU A 220 5.31 13.42 21.45
C GLU A 220 4.70 12.20 22.15
N SER A 221 3.68 11.56 21.57
CA SER A 221 3.10 10.31 22.07
C SER A 221 3.98 9.08 21.76
N GLY A 222 5.07 9.26 21.03
CA GLY A 222 5.94 8.17 20.58
C GLY A 222 5.40 7.43 19.36
N LEU A 223 4.41 7.97 18.65
CA LEU A 223 3.84 7.33 17.45
C LEU A 223 4.54 7.85 16.21
N ILE A 224 4.63 7.03 15.16
CA ILE A 224 5.07 7.51 13.84
C ILE A 224 4.04 8.50 13.32
N ASP A 225 4.45 9.73 13.09
CA ASP A 225 3.60 10.80 12.53
C ASP A 225 3.70 10.85 11.01
N SER A 226 4.91 10.69 10.49
CA SER A 226 5.18 10.73 9.05
C SER A 226 6.37 9.87 8.63
N PHE A 227 6.39 9.52 7.36
CA PHE A 227 7.57 9.00 6.67
C PHE A 227 7.97 9.95 5.53
N ARG A 228 9.23 9.89 5.11
CA ARG A 228 9.72 10.56 3.91
C ARG A 228 10.74 9.70 3.16
N ALA A 229 10.57 9.60 1.86
CA ALA A 229 11.60 9.21 0.91
C ALA A 229 12.11 10.45 0.17
N GLU A 230 13.42 10.58 -0.04
CA GLU A 230 13.98 11.73 -0.77
C GLU A 230 13.70 11.66 -2.28
N ALA A 231 13.50 10.46 -2.82
CA ALA A 231 13.23 10.26 -4.24
C ALA A 231 12.34 9.05 -4.48
N ARG A 232 11.19 9.29 -5.10
CA ARG A 232 10.29 8.27 -5.67
C ARG A 232 9.79 8.78 -7.01
N ASN A 233 9.77 7.92 -8.02
CA ASN A 233 9.28 8.28 -9.34
C ASN A 233 7.78 8.55 -9.25
N ALA A 234 7.39 9.79 -9.55
CA ALA A 234 6.02 10.20 -9.73
C ALA A 234 5.61 9.89 -11.18
N THR A 235 4.74 8.92 -11.38
CA THR A 235 4.09 8.67 -12.67
C THR A 235 2.80 9.49 -12.75
N GLY A 236 2.79 10.50 -13.63
CA GLY A 236 1.55 11.05 -14.17
C GLY A 236 1.16 10.29 -15.43
N VAL A 237 -0.13 10.20 -15.75
CA VAL A 237 -0.56 9.65 -17.05
C VAL A 237 -0.06 10.59 -18.16
N GLY A 238 0.96 10.17 -18.92
CA GLY A 238 1.48 10.88 -20.09
C GLY A 238 2.69 11.79 -19.87
N ASP A 239 3.16 11.97 -18.63
CA ASP A 239 4.37 12.74 -18.32
C ASP A 239 5.59 11.82 -18.16
N GLU A 240 6.79 12.35 -18.43
CA GLU A 240 8.04 11.65 -18.10
C GLU A 240 8.12 11.39 -16.58
N PRO A 241 8.63 10.23 -16.12
CA PRO A 241 8.79 9.97 -14.70
C PRO A 241 9.72 11.00 -14.04
N ILE A 242 9.18 11.80 -13.12
CA ILE A 242 9.99 12.74 -12.32
C ILE A 242 10.20 12.13 -10.95
N SER A 243 11.47 12.00 -10.53
CA SER A 243 11.79 11.60 -9.17
C SER A 243 11.60 12.77 -8.22
N LEU A 244 10.68 12.64 -7.25
CA LEU A 244 10.35 13.68 -6.28
C LEU A 244 10.38 13.12 -4.85
N PRO A 245 10.62 13.96 -3.83
CA PRO A 245 10.42 13.53 -2.46
C PRO A 245 8.97 13.13 -2.23
N TRP A 246 8.80 12.05 -1.49
CA TRP A 246 7.52 11.39 -1.25
C TRP A 246 7.30 11.28 0.26
N GLU A 247 6.19 11.80 0.74
CA GLU A 247 5.87 11.89 2.17
C GLU A 247 4.48 11.32 2.43
N GLY A 248 4.33 10.61 3.54
CA GLY A 248 3.01 10.26 4.07
C GLY A 248 2.87 10.64 5.53
N ARG A 249 1.63 10.81 5.95
CA ARG A 249 1.24 11.11 7.33
C ARG A 249 0.22 10.12 7.81
N PHE A 250 0.29 9.79 9.10
CA PHE A 250 -0.60 8.85 9.75
C PHE A 250 -1.31 9.51 10.92
N SER A 251 -2.58 9.16 11.12
CA SER A 251 -3.39 9.73 12.19
C SER A 251 -4.47 8.74 12.61
N ASN A 252 -5.27 9.13 13.62
CA ASN A 252 -6.34 8.31 14.17
C ASN A 252 -5.81 6.95 14.68
N TYR A 253 -4.80 6.99 15.55
CA TYR A 253 -4.23 5.78 16.14
C TYR A 253 -5.21 5.11 17.11
N GLN A 254 -5.40 3.80 16.97
CA GLN A 254 -6.31 2.99 17.78
C GLN A 254 -5.63 1.69 18.20
N ASP A 255 -6.09 1.12 19.31
CA ASP A 255 -5.68 -0.23 19.70
C ASP A 255 -6.42 -1.27 18.86
N HIS A 256 -5.68 -2.18 18.25
CA HIS A 256 -6.18 -3.24 17.40
C HIS A 256 -5.30 -4.49 17.57
N ASP A 257 -5.92 -5.57 18.05
CA ASP A 257 -5.27 -6.87 18.29
C ASP A 257 -3.99 -6.80 19.16
N GLY A 258 -4.05 -5.97 20.20
CA GLY A 258 -2.94 -5.76 21.14
C GLY A 258 -1.86 -4.79 20.65
N MET A 259 -1.98 -4.25 19.44
CA MET A 259 -1.05 -3.27 18.86
C MET A 259 -1.73 -1.91 18.67
N LYS A 260 -0.97 -0.82 18.66
CA LYS A 260 -1.49 0.53 18.39
C LYS A 260 -1.13 0.99 16.97
N ILE A 261 -2.12 1.12 16.10
CA ILE A 261 -1.93 1.38 14.64
C ILE A 261 -2.79 2.55 14.15
N PRO A 262 -2.41 3.25 13.07
CA PRO A 262 -3.22 4.34 12.51
C PRO A 262 -4.39 3.81 11.68
N PHE A 263 -5.55 4.46 11.78
CA PHE A 263 -6.73 4.18 10.95
C PHE A 263 -6.96 5.23 9.85
N ALA A 264 -6.10 6.24 9.75
CA ALA A 264 -6.11 7.20 8.66
C ALA A 264 -4.68 7.48 8.15
N GLY A 265 -4.55 7.64 6.84
CA GLY A 265 -3.29 7.97 6.19
C GLY A 265 -3.48 8.89 4.99
N GLU A 266 -2.49 9.74 4.73
CA GLU A 266 -2.43 10.53 3.50
C GLU A 266 -1.03 10.52 2.91
N VAL A 267 -0.93 10.65 1.59
CA VAL A 267 0.33 10.58 0.86
C VAL A 267 0.43 11.72 -0.15
N ALA A 268 1.62 12.31 -0.24
CA ALA A 268 1.92 13.46 -1.05
C ALA A 268 3.28 13.36 -1.74
N TYR A 269 3.38 13.99 -2.91
CA TYR A 269 4.67 14.38 -3.48
C TYR A 269 5.03 15.80 -3.05
N ILE A 270 6.30 16.04 -2.77
CA ILE A 270 6.83 17.37 -2.49
C ILE A 270 7.32 17.97 -3.81
N ARG A 271 6.54 18.89 -4.38
CA ARG A 271 6.88 19.60 -5.61
C ARG A 271 7.55 20.94 -5.27
N PRO A 272 8.22 21.61 -6.23
CA PRO A 272 8.69 22.99 -6.05
C PRO A 272 7.58 23.96 -5.62
N SER A 273 6.34 23.71 -6.08
CA SER A 273 5.14 24.47 -5.68
C SER A 273 4.61 24.12 -4.28
N GLY A 274 5.28 23.24 -3.55
CA GLY A 274 4.86 22.73 -2.23
C GLY A 274 4.30 21.32 -2.24
N ARG A 275 3.80 20.89 -1.08
CA ARG A 275 3.24 19.56 -0.82
C ARG A 275 1.94 19.35 -1.60
N LYS A 276 1.87 18.28 -2.40
CA LYS A 276 0.69 17.90 -3.17
C LYS A 276 0.21 16.51 -2.77
N THR A 277 -0.79 16.48 -1.88
CA THR A 277 -1.47 15.26 -1.47
C THR A 277 -2.25 14.70 -2.65
N TYR A 278 -2.05 13.41 -2.95
CA TYR A 278 -2.80 12.73 -4.00
C TYR A 278 -3.60 11.54 -3.48
N PHE A 279 -3.36 11.11 -2.24
CA PHE A 279 -4.07 9.98 -1.63
C PHE A 279 -4.48 10.35 -0.21
N ARG A 280 -5.73 10.02 0.15
CA ARG A 280 -6.26 10.04 1.51
C ARG A 280 -7.07 8.77 1.73
N GLY A 281 -6.70 7.96 2.71
CA GLY A 281 -7.34 6.68 3.01
C GLY A 281 -7.72 6.55 4.47
N GLN A 282 -8.79 5.80 4.72
CA GLN A 282 -9.22 5.38 6.04
C GLN A 282 -9.34 3.85 6.05
N VAL A 283 -8.80 3.22 7.08
CA VAL A 283 -8.92 1.78 7.31
C VAL A 283 -10.33 1.50 7.83
N SER A 284 -11.07 0.64 7.15
CA SER A 284 -12.42 0.21 7.57
C SER A 284 -12.39 -1.15 8.26
N SER A 285 -11.45 -2.01 7.88
CA SER A 285 -11.19 -3.29 8.56
C SER A 285 -9.73 -3.70 8.39
N LEU A 286 -9.23 -4.42 9.37
CA LEU A 286 -7.89 -5.00 9.34
C LEU A 286 -7.93 -6.33 10.09
N ASN A 287 -7.29 -7.34 9.53
CA ASN A 287 -7.16 -8.67 10.14
C ASN A 287 -5.72 -9.15 10.02
N TYR A 288 -5.18 -9.71 11.10
CA TYR A 288 -3.84 -10.30 11.12
C TYR A 288 -3.90 -11.83 11.05
N THR A 289 -2.95 -12.41 10.34
CA THR A 289 -2.50 -13.77 10.57
C THR A 289 -1.13 -13.70 11.22
N TYR A 290 -0.90 -14.52 12.24
CA TYR A 290 0.36 -14.55 12.97
C TYR A 290 1.22 -15.72 12.50
N HIS A 291 2.53 -15.66 12.79
CA HIS A 291 3.35 -16.86 12.71
C HIS A 291 2.89 -17.86 13.79
N PRO A 292 2.79 -19.17 13.46
CA PRO A 292 2.47 -20.20 14.45
C PRO A 292 3.54 -20.31 15.54
#